data_AF-A0A8S3F5N7-F1
#
_entry.id   AF-A0A8S3F5N7-F1
#
_cell.length_a   1.000
_cell.length_b   1.000
_cell.length_c   1.000
_cell.angle_alpha   90.00
_cell.angle_beta   90.00
_cell.angle_gamma   90.00
#
_symmetry.space_group_name_H-M   'P 1'
#
loop_
_entity.id
_entity.type
_entity.pdbx_description
1 polymer ?
#
loop_
_entity_poly.entity_id
_entity_poly.type
_entity_poly.pdbx_seq_one_letter_code
_entity_poly.pdbx_strand_id
1 'polypeptide(L)'
;SDDIEEDSNVIMQCVLNRPIDDDNIPVALLKNSKALSATDNERVKIERDGTTLKVQLSNVKLDDAGKISFCLDLFSSFLRAN
;
A
#
# COMPACT_ATOMS: atom_id res chain seq x y z
N SER A 1 -19.24 -8.99 8.89
CA SER A 1 -19.23 -8.00 7.81
C SER A 1 -17.87 -7.34 7.82
N ASP A 2 -17.34 -6.97 6.67
CA ASP A 2 -16.04 -6.28 6.58
C ASP A 2 -16.21 -4.76 6.80
N ASP A 3 -17.09 -4.41 7.73
CA ASP A 3 -17.37 -3.02 8.09
C ASP A 3 -16.29 -2.54 9.04
N ILE A 4 -15.77 -1.36 8.75
CA ILE A 4 -14.71 -0.70 9.51
C ILE A 4 -15.33 0.50 10.19
N GLU A 5 -15.07 0.65 11.49
CA GLU A 5 -15.49 1.83 12.24
C GLU A 5 -14.66 3.05 11.83
N GLU A 6 -15.31 4.20 11.69
CA GLU A 6 -14.60 5.45 11.45
C GLU A 6 -13.61 5.74 12.60
N ASP A 7 -12.53 6.45 12.30
CA ASP A 7 -11.43 6.76 13.23
C ASP A 7 -10.58 5.55 13.67
N SER A 8 -10.94 4.34 13.26
CA SER A 8 -10.16 3.13 13.50
C SER A 8 -8.96 3.01 12.55
N ASN A 9 -8.09 2.04 12.83
CA ASN A 9 -6.97 1.68 11.96
C ASN A 9 -7.31 0.41 11.18
N VAL A 10 -6.95 0.39 9.91
CA VAL A 10 -7.13 -0.79 9.05
C VAL A 10 -5.78 -1.27 8.58
N ILE A 11 -5.58 -2.58 8.67
CA ILE A 11 -4.42 -3.26 8.11
C ILE A 11 -4.88 -4.07 6.91
N MET A 12 -4.28 -3.81 5.77
CA MET A 12 -4.52 -4.49 4.52
C MET A 12 -3.25 -5.25 4.16
N GLN A 13 -3.40 -6.54 3.82
CA GLN A 13 -2.26 -7.40 3.50
C GLN A 13 -2.37 -7.91 2.06
N CYS A 14 -1.27 -7.81 1.33
CA CYS A 14 -1.09 -8.40 0.01
C CYS A 14 0.05 -9.42 0.09
N VAL A 15 -0.17 -10.63 -0.43
CA VAL A 15 0.86 -11.67 -0.52
C VAL A 15 1.22 -11.84 -1.99
N LEU A 16 2.51 -11.72 -2.28
CA LEU A 16 3.08 -11.77 -3.61
C LEU A 16 3.59 -13.16 -3.92
N ASN A 17 3.71 -13.45 -5.21
CA ASN A 17 4.29 -14.70 -5.69
C ASN A 17 5.82 -14.75 -5.55
N ARG A 18 6.46 -13.59 -5.38
CA ARG A 18 7.92 -13.44 -5.24
C ARG A 18 8.22 -12.38 -4.18
N PRO A 19 9.33 -12.52 -3.46
CA PRO A 19 9.74 -11.54 -2.47
C PRO A 19 10.07 -10.18 -3.11
N ILE A 20 9.80 -9.10 -2.37
CA ILE A 20 10.21 -7.74 -2.70
C ILE A 20 11.12 -7.28 -1.57
N ASP A 21 12.37 -7.74 -1.63
CA ASP A 21 13.39 -7.47 -0.62
C ASP A 21 14.14 -6.16 -0.89
N ASP A 22 13.90 -5.56 -2.05
CA ASP A 22 14.49 -4.28 -2.43
C ASP A 22 13.56 -3.13 -2.04
N ASP A 23 13.97 -2.37 -1.02
CA ASP A 23 13.28 -1.16 -0.58
C ASP A 23 13.22 -0.07 -1.66
N ASN A 24 14.03 -0.16 -2.72
CA ASN A 24 13.97 0.74 -3.86
C ASN A 24 12.78 0.47 -4.79
N ILE A 25 12.08 -0.66 -4.64
CA ILE A 25 10.88 -0.93 -5.42
C ILE A 25 9.74 -0.05 -4.89
N PRO A 26 9.26 0.93 -5.69
CA PRO A 26 8.21 1.82 -5.26
C PRO A 26 6.91 1.05 -5.07
N VAL A 27 6.26 1.27 -3.93
CA VAL A 27 4.94 0.75 -3.60
C VAL A 27 3.98 1.94 -3.54
N ALA A 28 2.90 1.88 -4.30
CA ALA A 28 1.83 2.88 -4.25
C ALA A 28 0.51 2.24 -3.84
N LEU A 29 -0.23 2.95 -2.98
CA LEU A 29 -1.61 2.62 -2.67
C LEU A 29 -2.52 3.50 -3.54
N LEU A 30 -3.51 2.91 -4.20
CA LEU A 30 -4.48 3.63 -5.02
C LEU A 30 -5.88 3.49 -4.41
N LYS A 31 -6.58 4.60 -4.15
CA LYS A 31 -8.02 4.64 -3.87
C LYS A 31 -8.75 5.09 -5.12
N ASN A 32 -9.63 4.25 -5.65
CA ASN A 32 -10.40 4.54 -6.87
C ASN A 32 -9.50 5.06 -8.01
N SER A 33 -8.35 4.41 -8.21
CA SER A 33 -7.30 4.78 -9.19
C SER A 33 -6.51 6.06 -8.92
N LYS A 34 -6.72 6.74 -7.77
CA LYS A 34 -5.93 7.91 -7.34
C LYS A 34 -4.92 7.52 -6.27
N ALA A 35 -3.69 8.01 -6.39
CA ALA A 35 -2.63 7.73 -5.44
C ALA A 35 -2.94 8.26 -4.03
N LEU A 36 -2.85 7.36 -3.06
CA LEU A 36 -2.68 7.59 -1.64
C LEU A 36 -1.21 7.30 -1.33
N SER A 37 -0.32 8.16 -1.83
CA SER A 37 1.11 8.02 -1.62
C SER A 37 1.43 8.13 -0.13
N ALA A 38 2.20 7.19 0.43
CA ALA A 38 2.65 7.25 1.82
C ALA A 38 3.56 8.46 2.08
N THR A 39 4.25 8.93 1.05
CA THR A 39 5.05 10.16 1.08
C THR A 39 4.20 11.43 1.24
N ASP A 40 2.93 11.40 0.82
CA ASP A 40 2.03 12.55 0.87
C ASP A 40 0.92 12.40 1.92
N ASN A 41 0.87 11.26 2.62
CA ASN A 41 -0.19 10.93 3.57
C ASN A 41 0.37 10.19 4.78
N GLU A 42 0.60 10.93 5.87
CA GLU A 42 1.13 10.44 7.16
C GLU A 42 0.28 9.33 7.80
N ARG A 43 -0.97 9.14 7.35
CA ARG A 43 -1.86 8.08 7.84
C ARG A 43 -1.53 6.71 7.24
N VAL A 44 -0.78 6.67 6.14
CA VAL A 44 -0.42 5.43 5.43
C VAL A 44 0.97 4.98 5.86
N LYS A 45 1.07 3.77 6.40
CA LYS A 45 2.35 3.09 6.65
C LYS A 45 2.43 1.84 5.81
N ILE A 46 3.59 1.61 5.20
CA ILE A 46 3.85 0.45 4.35
C ILE A 46 5.00 -0.34 4.98
N GLU A 47 4.77 -1.62 5.23
CA GLU A 47 5.75 -2.57 5.75
C GLU A 47 5.94 -3.71 4.75
N ARG A 48 7.20 -4.08 4.51
CA ARG A 48 7.59 -5.20 3.65
C ARG A 48 8.16 -6.32 4.50
N ASP A 49 7.72 -7.55 4.25
CA ASP A 49 8.19 -8.75 4.91
C ASP A 49 8.26 -9.90 3.90
N GLY A 50 9.38 -9.98 3.18
CA GLY A 50 9.60 -10.94 2.10
C GLY A 50 8.55 -10.84 1.00
N THR A 51 7.66 -11.83 0.94
CA THR A 51 6.53 -11.87 -0.02
C THR A 51 5.30 -11.10 0.46
N THR A 52 5.31 -10.58 1.67
CA THR A 52 4.14 -9.94 2.29
C THR A 52 4.32 -8.44 2.29
N LEU A 53 3.31 -7.73 1.80
CA LEU A 53 3.17 -6.29 1.91
C LEU A 53 2.01 -6.00 2.86
N LYS A 54 2.30 -5.27 3.94
CA LYS A 54 1.28 -4.75 4.86
C LYS A 54 1.15 -3.26 4.69
N VAL A 55 -0.08 -2.79 4.56
CA VAL A 55 -0.40 -1.37 4.54
C VAL A 55 -1.36 -1.08 5.68
N GLN A 56 -0.93 -0.20 6.58
CA GLN A 56 -1.78 0.34 7.61
C GLN A 56 -2.29 1.70 7.16
N LEU A 57 -3.61 1.87 7.15
CA LEU A 57 -4.28 3.16 7.05
C LEU A 57 -4.82 3.52 8.43
N SER A 58 -4.32 4.61 9.01
CA SER A 58 -4.71 5.06 10.34
C SER A 58 -5.82 6.09 10.28
N ASN A 59 -6.69 6.13 11.29
CA ASN A 59 -7.76 7.11 11.41
C ASN A 59 -8.62 7.17 10.13
N VAL A 60 -9.18 6.02 9.75
CA VAL A 60 -9.98 5.85 8.54
C VAL A 60 -11.18 6.79 8.59
N LYS A 61 -11.43 7.50 7.50
CA LYS A 61 -12.58 8.40 7.35
C LYS A 61 -13.58 7.82 6.37
N LEU A 62 -14.82 8.32 6.41
CA LEU A 62 -15.85 7.91 5.46
C LEU A 62 -15.41 8.10 3.99
N ASP A 63 -14.63 9.15 3.71
CA ASP A 63 -14.08 9.37 2.37
C ASP A 63 -13.09 8.27 1.97
N ASP A 64 -12.35 7.64 2.88
CA ASP A 64 -11.39 6.59 2.51
C ASP A 64 -12.06 5.33 1.92
N ALA A 65 -13.38 5.19 2.03
CA ALA A 65 -14.15 4.11 1.45
C ALA A 65 -14.01 4.02 -0.08
N GLY A 66 -13.92 2.81 -0.60
CA GLY A 66 -13.84 2.53 -2.03
C GLY A 66 -12.91 1.37 -2.36
N LYS A 67 -12.52 1.29 -3.64
CA LYS A 67 -11.60 0.25 -4.09
C LYS A 67 -10.16 0.67 -3.79
N ILE A 68 -9.51 -0.09 -2.91
CA ILE A 68 -8.08 0.02 -2.65
C ILE A 68 -7.32 -0.94 -3.55
N SER A 69 -6.23 -0.48 -4.16
CA SER A 69 -5.35 -1.31 -5.00
C SER A 69 -3.89 -1.06 -4.63
N PHE A 70 -3.13 -2.14 -4.53
CA PHE A 70 -1.68 -2.11 -4.34
C PHE A 70 -1.00 -2.11 -5.70
N CYS A 71 -0.13 -1.13 -5.95
CA CYS A 71 0.63 -1.03 -7.18
C CYS A 71 2.13 -1.11 -6.87
N LEU A 72 2.81 -1.99 -7.59
CA LEU A 72 4.25 -2.19 -7.50
C LEU A 72 4.87 -1.71 -8.80
N ASP A 73 5.78 -0.74 -8.73
CA ASP A 73 6.53 -0.32 -9.92
C ASP A 73 7.80 -1.14 -10.06
N LEU A 74 7.66 -2.30 -10.72
CA LEU A 74 8.76 -3.21 -11.00
C LEU A 74 9.56 -2.80 -12.24
N PHE A 75 9.05 -1.91 -13.09
CA PHE A 75 9.71 -1.59 -14.37
C PHE A 75 10.79 -0.51 -14.22
N SER A 76 10.58 0.48 -13.35
CA SER A 76 11.57 1.54 -13.10
C SER A 76 12.82 1.03 -12.35
N SER A 77 12.67 -0.02 -11.54
CA SER A 77 13.77 -0.66 -10.80
C SER A 77 14.67 -1.51 -11.70
N PHE A 78 14.11 -2.26 -12.67
CA PHE A 78 14.90 -3.03 -13.63
C PHE A 78 15.81 -2.17 -14.54
N LEU A 79 15.40 -0.93 -14.85
CA LEU A 79 16.18 -0.01 -15.67
C LEU A 79 17.34 0.65 -14.90
N ARG A 80 17.33 0.66 -13.56
CA ARG A 80 18.41 1.20 -12.74
C ARG A 80 19.55 0.20 -12.48
N ALA A 81 19.32 -1.08 -12.76
CA ALA A 81 20.26 -2.16 -12.49
C ALA A 81 21.16 -2.54 -13.69
N ASN A 82 21.10 -1.81 -14.81
CA ASN A 82 21.94 -2.01 -15.99
C ASN A 82 22.80 -0.79 -16.31
#